data_AF-A0AAE3XFS7-F1
#
_entry.id   AF-A0AAE3XFS7-F1
#
_cell.length_a   1.000
_cell.length_b   1.000
_cell.length_c   1.000
_cell.angle_alpha   90.00
_cell.angle_beta   90.00
_cell.angle_gamma   90.00
#
_symmetry.space_group_name_H-M   'P 1'
#
loop_
_entity.id
_entity.type
_entity.pdbx_description
1 polymer ?
#
loop_
_entity_poly.entity_id
_entity_poly.type
_entity_poly.pdbx_seq_one_letter_code
_entity_poly.pdbx_strand_id
1 'polypeptide(L)'
;MLTAPPAPSFVRPPRLVPGSRVAALSLSSGFVTEVMNRYRAGVRQVAQEFGWEIVAAPNALRGPAFLAANPQARADDLHWALEAPDIGGMVSIIGGDDSVRLLPFLRPDLIRAHPKALLGFSDTTVTLTQFVRAGVMAYHGPALLTDLAENGGMHPYVVQGVRRALIDPPAPFDLAPAPGWTQASPDWADEAAQEVPRTFDAGDGWVWLQGEAPAQGHLLGGCIEVLDMFSGTPGWPEPHLWRGAVLALETSEDVPLPRQVGYCLRNLAAQGILGGLAGLLLARPRRYTPEMVADLYIWVRRVLREAGRPDLPVVANVDFGHTSPQLTLPLGAFVRLDRLGGRVTVQP
;
A
#
# COMPACT_ATOMS: atom_id res chain seq x y z
N MET A 1 22.51 23.56 -20.64
CA MET A 1 22.32 22.68 -19.47
C MET A 1 20.91 22.90 -18.96
N LEU A 2 19.97 22.00 -19.28
CA LEU A 2 18.63 22.03 -18.68
C LEU A 2 18.81 21.57 -17.23
N THR A 3 18.52 22.45 -16.27
CA THR A 3 18.52 22.11 -14.84
C THR A 3 17.55 20.94 -14.62
N ALA A 4 17.99 19.92 -13.89
CA ALA A 4 17.11 18.81 -13.52
C ALA A 4 15.85 19.39 -12.84
N PRO A 5 14.65 18.92 -13.20
CA PRO A 5 13.42 19.40 -12.57
C PRO A 5 13.49 19.15 -11.05
N PRO A 6 12.89 20.03 -10.23
CA PRO A 6 12.89 19.88 -8.79
C PRO A 6 12.27 18.54 -8.38
N ALA A 7 12.72 17.98 -7.26
CA ALA A 7 12.13 16.77 -6.69
C ALA A 7 10.62 16.98 -6.49
N PRO A 8 9.79 15.95 -6.74
CA PRO A 8 8.35 16.10 -6.55
C PRO A 8 8.03 16.43 -5.09
N SER A 9 7.01 17.26 -4.90
CA SER A 9 6.50 17.64 -3.58
C SER A 9 5.06 17.19 -3.47
N PHE A 10 4.71 16.62 -2.33
CA PHE A 10 3.40 16.04 -2.07
C PHE A 10 2.73 16.76 -0.90
N VAL A 11 1.44 17.05 -1.04
CA VAL A 11 0.64 17.56 0.08
C VAL A 11 0.36 16.39 1.01
N ARG A 12 0.75 16.57 2.27
CA ARG A 12 0.35 15.68 3.35
C ARG A 12 -1.09 15.99 3.75
N PRO A 13 -2.01 15.00 3.71
CA PRO A 13 -3.36 15.19 4.23
C PRO A 13 -3.39 15.57 5.72
N PRO A 14 -4.45 16.23 6.20
CA PRO A 14 -4.67 16.45 7.61
C PRO A 14 -4.65 15.15 8.41
N ARG A 15 -4.19 15.24 9.67
CA ARG A 15 -4.19 14.09 10.59
C ARG A 15 -5.61 13.73 11.01
N LEU A 16 -5.83 12.45 11.23
CA LEU A 16 -7.06 11.92 11.81
C LEU A 16 -6.91 11.90 13.33
N VAL A 17 -7.88 12.49 14.02
CA VAL A 17 -7.97 12.53 15.48
C VAL A 17 -9.17 11.70 15.98
N PRO A 18 -9.24 11.31 17.26
CA PRO A 18 -10.46 10.73 17.81
C PRO A 18 -11.68 11.60 17.49
N GLY A 19 -12.77 10.98 17.03
CA GLY A 19 -13.97 11.63 16.49
C GLY A 19 -13.94 11.89 14.98
N SER A 20 -12.82 11.65 14.29
CA SER A 20 -12.78 11.78 12.82
C SER A 20 -13.70 10.76 12.16
N ARG A 21 -14.50 11.20 11.19
CA ARG A 21 -15.28 10.30 10.35
C ARG A 21 -14.45 9.85 9.17
N VAL A 22 -14.32 8.54 8.98
CA VAL A 22 -13.49 7.91 7.96
C VAL A 22 -14.38 7.10 7.03
N ALA A 23 -14.39 7.45 5.75
CA ALA A 23 -15.19 6.77 4.74
C ALA A 23 -14.61 5.38 4.43
N ALA A 24 -15.43 4.34 4.52
CA ALA A 24 -15.10 2.99 4.07
C ALA A 24 -15.56 2.82 2.61
N LEU A 25 -14.60 2.53 1.72
CA LEU A 25 -14.79 2.46 0.26
C LEU A 25 -14.59 1.04 -0.27
N SER A 26 -15.47 0.58 -1.15
CA SER A 26 -15.25 -0.65 -1.96
C SER A 26 -14.89 -0.27 -3.39
N LEU A 27 -13.61 0.09 -3.61
CA LEU A 27 -13.12 0.50 -4.93
C LEU A 27 -12.76 -0.68 -5.84
N SER A 28 -12.67 -1.87 -5.27
CA SER A 28 -12.40 -3.12 -5.97
C SER A 28 -13.52 -4.14 -5.67
N SER A 29 -13.22 -5.23 -4.94
CA SER A 29 -14.20 -6.26 -4.64
C SER A 29 -15.32 -5.77 -3.72
N GLY A 30 -16.54 -6.20 -4.03
CA GLY A 30 -17.75 -5.90 -3.27
C GLY A 30 -18.16 -7.00 -2.28
N PHE A 31 -17.33 -8.01 -2.04
CA PHE A 31 -17.72 -9.19 -1.25
C PHE A 31 -17.94 -8.91 0.25
N VAL A 32 -17.67 -7.70 0.73
CA VAL A 32 -17.89 -7.30 2.14
C VAL A 32 -19.28 -7.66 2.66
N THR A 33 -20.31 -7.64 1.80
CA THR A 33 -21.68 -8.02 2.17
C THR A 33 -21.83 -9.50 2.53
N GLU A 34 -20.89 -10.34 2.14
CA GLU A 34 -20.83 -11.78 2.43
C GLU A 34 -20.12 -12.07 3.76
N VAL A 35 -19.37 -11.09 4.30
CA VAL A 35 -18.60 -11.21 5.54
C VAL A 35 -18.86 -10.02 6.48
N MET A 36 -20.13 -9.65 6.65
CA MET A 36 -20.50 -8.46 7.44
C MET A 36 -20.08 -8.53 8.92
N ASN A 37 -19.90 -9.73 9.47
CA ASN A 37 -19.30 -9.94 10.78
C ASN A 37 -17.86 -9.39 10.84
N ARG A 38 -17.04 -9.67 9.80
CA ARG A 38 -15.68 -9.16 9.66
C ARG A 38 -15.67 -7.64 9.50
N TYR A 39 -16.56 -7.09 8.68
CA TYR A 39 -16.73 -5.64 8.55
C TYR A 39 -17.03 -4.98 9.89
N ARG A 40 -18.01 -5.51 10.64
CA ARG A 40 -18.37 -4.99 11.97
C ARG A 40 -17.21 -5.11 12.96
N ALA A 41 -16.41 -6.18 12.89
CA ALA A 41 -15.21 -6.32 13.71
C ALA A 41 -14.20 -5.20 13.42
N GLY A 42 -13.91 -4.95 12.13
CA GLY A 42 -13.03 -3.84 11.72
C GLY A 42 -13.52 -2.47 12.19
N VAL A 43 -14.82 -2.19 12.01
CA VAL A 43 -15.43 -0.94 12.51
C VAL A 43 -15.27 -0.80 14.02
N ARG A 44 -15.55 -1.85 14.79
CA ARG A 44 -15.39 -1.83 16.26
C ARG A 44 -13.95 -1.61 16.67
N GLN A 45 -13.01 -2.35 16.09
CA GLN A 45 -11.60 -2.27 16.45
C GLN A 45 -11.02 -0.89 16.10
N VAL A 46 -11.35 -0.33 14.92
CA VAL A 46 -10.93 1.03 14.54
C VAL A 46 -11.45 2.08 15.52
N ALA A 47 -12.71 1.96 15.93
CA ALA A 47 -13.28 2.87 16.94
C ALA A 47 -12.57 2.73 18.29
N GLN A 48 -12.21 1.52 18.71
CA GLN A 48 -11.51 1.26 19.97
C GLN A 48 -10.06 1.76 19.96
N GLU A 49 -9.30 1.47 18.91
CA GLU A 49 -7.86 1.78 18.82
C GLU A 49 -7.58 3.25 18.47
N PHE A 50 -8.41 3.84 17.60
CA PHE A 50 -8.15 5.17 17.03
C PHE A 50 -9.22 6.21 17.35
N GLY A 51 -10.38 5.79 17.87
CA GLY A 51 -11.51 6.68 18.11
C GLY A 51 -12.16 7.20 16.83
N TRP A 52 -11.93 6.57 15.68
CA TRP A 52 -12.53 6.99 14.41
C TRP A 52 -13.94 6.42 14.25
N GLU A 53 -14.81 7.18 13.59
CA GLU A 53 -16.14 6.73 13.18
C GLU A 53 -16.08 6.26 11.72
N ILE A 54 -16.24 4.96 11.48
CA ILE A 54 -16.26 4.42 10.12
C ILE A 54 -17.65 4.60 9.50
N VAL A 55 -17.71 5.28 8.35
CA VAL A 55 -18.93 5.56 7.60
C VAL A 55 -18.84 4.86 6.25
N ALA A 56 -19.73 3.91 5.97
CA ALA A 56 -19.78 3.28 4.65
C ALA A 56 -20.17 4.33 3.59
N ALA A 57 -19.44 4.37 2.48
CA ALA A 57 -19.83 5.20 1.34
C ALA A 57 -21.14 4.69 0.70
N PRO A 58 -21.87 5.56 -0.04
CA PRO A 58 -23.22 5.25 -0.51
C PRO A 58 -23.37 3.93 -1.28
N ASN A 59 -22.37 3.54 -2.06
CA ASN A 59 -22.40 2.32 -2.86
C ASN A 59 -21.59 1.16 -2.25
N ALA A 60 -20.74 1.41 -1.26
CA ALA A 60 -19.76 0.46 -0.74
C ALA A 60 -20.34 -0.89 -0.28
N LEU A 61 -21.59 -0.92 0.21
CA LEU A 61 -22.25 -2.13 0.73
C LEU A 61 -23.37 -2.66 -0.20
N ARG A 62 -23.32 -2.35 -1.50
CA ARG A 62 -24.31 -2.82 -2.49
C ARG A 62 -24.04 -4.22 -3.05
N GLY A 63 -22.98 -4.88 -2.56
CA GLY A 63 -22.62 -6.25 -2.88
C GLY A 63 -21.81 -6.43 -4.17
N PRO A 64 -21.24 -7.63 -4.37
CA PRO A 64 -20.24 -7.87 -5.41
C PRO A 64 -20.80 -7.71 -6.83
N ALA A 65 -22.00 -8.22 -7.10
CA ALA A 65 -22.62 -8.13 -8.42
C ALA A 65 -22.87 -6.67 -8.85
N PHE A 66 -23.36 -5.83 -7.93
CA PHE A 66 -23.58 -4.42 -8.21
C PHE A 66 -22.25 -3.70 -8.48
N LEU A 67 -21.25 -3.87 -7.61
CA LEU A 67 -19.98 -3.16 -7.71
C LEU A 67 -19.18 -3.57 -8.95
N ALA A 68 -19.21 -4.86 -9.31
CA ALA A 68 -18.62 -5.36 -10.54
C ALA A 68 -19.27 -4.74 -11.80
N ALA A 69 -20.59 -4.55 -11.79
CA ALA A 69 -21.30 -3.93 -12.92
C ALA A 69 -21.14 -2.40 -12.99
N ASN A 70 -20.80 -1.73 -11.89
CA ASN A 70 -20.86 -0.27 -11.76
C ASN A 70 -19.53 0.35 -11.30
N PRO A 71 -18.47 0.37 -12.16
CA PRO A 71 -17.20 1.02 -11.81
C PRO A 71 -17.34 2.53 -11.58
N GLN A 72 -18.26 3.21 -12.27
CA GLN A 72 -18.52 4.62 -12.04
C GLN A 72 -19.07 4.88 -10.62
N ALA A 73 -20.00 4.05 -10.13
CA ALA A 73 -20.54 4.19 -8.78
C ALA A 73 -19.46 4.05 -7.68
N ARG A 74 -18.42 3.24 -7.94
CA ARG A 74 -17.25 3.13 -7.06
C ARG A 74 -16.38 4.39 -7.08
N ALA A 75 -16.20 5.00 -8.25
CA ALA A 75 -15.51 6.29 -8.34
C ALA A 75 -16.32 7.43 -7.71
N ASP A 76 -17.65 7.41 -7.85
CA ASP A 76 -18.55 8.39 -7.23
C ASP A 76 -18.45 8.34 -5.69
N ASP A 77 -18.29 7.15 -5.09
CA ASP A 77 -18.04 7.00 -3.65
C ASP A 77 -16.71 7.66 -3.22
N LEU A 78 -15.66 7.58 -4.04
CA LEU A 78 -14.41 8.29 -3.78
C LEU A 78 -14.61 9.81 -3.86
N HIS A 79 -15.31 10.31 -4.89
CA HIS A 79 -15.56 11.74 -5.06
C HIS A 79 -16.41 12.28 -3.91
N TRP A 80 -17.47 11.56 -3.52
CA TRP A 80 -18.28 11.88 -2.35
C TRP A 80 -17.41 12.01 -1.10
N ALA A 81 -16.53 11.04 -0.84
CA ALA A 81 -15.66 11.07 0.33
C ALA A 81 -14.67 12.24 0.30
N LEU A 82 -14.18 12.64 -0.88
CA LEU A 82 -13.31 13.81 -1.06
C LEU A 82 -14.07 15.12 -0.81
N GLU A 83 -15.27 15.27 -1.37
CA GLU A 83 -16.03 16.52 -1.32
C GLU A 83 -16.79 16.74 0.01
N ALA A 84 -17.15 15.65 0.71
CA ALA A 84 -17.90 15.71 1.98
C ALA A 84 -17.07 16.36 3.12
N PRO A 85 -17.42 17.55 3.64
CA PRO A 85 -16.59 18.29 4.59
C PRO A 85 -16.48 17.63 5.97
N ASP A 86 -17.42 16.75 6.31
CA ASP A 86 -17.49 15.96 7.53
C ASP A 86 -16.64 14.68 7.49
N ILE A 87 -16.20 14.23 6.31
CA ILE A 87 -15.28 13.10 6.15
C ILE A 87 -13.83 13.59 6.23
N GLY A 88 -13.07 13.09 7.21
CA GLY A 88 -11.67 13.45 7.43
C GLY A 88 -10.67 12.59 6.66
N GLY A 89 -11.05 11.36 6.30
CA GLY A 89 -10.19 10.41 5.60
C GLY A 89 -10.96 9.22 5.03
N MET A 90 -10.24 8.31 4.38
CA MET A 90 -10.79 7.16 3.69
C MET A 90 -9.97 5.91 4.00
N VAL A 91 -10.65 4.77 4.05
CA VAL A 91 -10.05 3.45 4.16
C VAL A 91 -10.67 2.53 3.11
N SER A 92 -9.82 1.80 2.39
CA SER A 92 -10.27 0.72 1.52
C SER A 92 -10.84 -0.41 2.36
N ILE A 93 -12.03 -0.88 2.01
CA ILE A 93 -12.65 -2.02 2.68
C ILE A 93 -11.80 -3.27 2.43
N ILE A 94 -11.46 -3.53 1.16
CA ILE A 94 -10.65 -4.66 0.72
C ILE A 94 -10.14 -4.44 -0.71
N GLY A 95 -9.15 -5.24 -1.13
CA GLY A 95 -8.67 -5.30 -2.51
C GLY A 95 -9.60 -6.08 -3.46
N GLY A 96 -9.01 -6.68 -4.49
CA GLY A 96 -9.70 -7.42 -5.57
C GLY A 96 -8.82 -7.37 -6.81
N ASP A 97 -9.40 -7.18 -8.00
CA ASP A 97 -8.67 -7.37 -9.27
C ASP A 97 -9.08 -6.43 -10.42
N ASP A 98 -10.02 -5.50 -10.19
CA ASP A 98 -10.64 -4.73 -11.27
C ASP A 98 -10.71 -3.22 -11.05
N SER A 99 -10.08 -2.68 -10.01
CA SER A 99 -10.13 -1.23 -9.72
C SER A 99 -9.53 -0.37 -10.83
N VAL A 100 -8.71 -0.94 -11.71
CA VAL A 100 -8.22 -0.30 -12.95
C VAL A 100 -9.36 0.25 -13.82
N ARG A 101 -10.56 -0.36 -13.75
CA ARG A 101 -11.76 0.09 -14.46
C ARG A 101 -12.29 1.44 -13.97
N LEU A 102 -11.84 1.92 -12.81
CA LEU A 102 -12.20 3.25 -12.29
C LEU A 102 -11.45 4.37 -13.02
N LEU A 103 -10.30 4.10 -13.67
CA LEU A 103 -9.44 5.14 -14.27
C LEU A 103 -10.19 6.19 -15.12
N PRO A 104 -11.16 5.83 -15.99
CA PRO A 104 -11.90 6.83 -16.78
C PRO A 104 -12.78 7.79 -15.96
N PHE A 105 -13.08 7.43 -14.71
CA PHE A 105 -13.96 8.18 -13.81
C PHE A 105 -13.19 8.90 -12.69
N LEU A 106 -11.92 8.54 -12.44
CA LEU A 106 -11.12 9.19 -11.41
C LEU A 106 -10.80 10.63 -11.81
N ARG A 107 -10.93 11.55 -10.84
CA ARG A 107 -10.67 12.99 -10.99
C ARG A 107 -9.45 13.40 -10.15
N PRO A 108 -8.23 13.39 -10.70
CA PRO A 108 -7.03 13.82 -9.97
C PRO A 108 -7.11 15.26 -9.46
N ASP A 109 -7.82 16.13 -10.18
CA ASP A 109 -8.13 17.49 -9.78
C ASP A 109 -8.91 17.56 -8.45
N LEU A 110 -9.88 16.66 -8.23
CA LEU A 110 -10.59 16.58 -6.95
C LEU A 110 -9.69 16.14 -5.82
N ILE A 111 -8.84 15.13 -6.06
CA ILE A 111 -7.90 14.66 -5.04
C ILE A 111 -6.99 15.81 -4.60
N ARG A 112 -6.50 16.61 -5.56
CA ARG A 112 -5.66 17.78 -5.27
C ARG A 112 -6.42 18.89 -4.55
N ALA A 113 -7.67 19.15 -4.92
CA ALA A 113 -8.50 20.19 -4.33
C ALA A 113 -8.94 19.84 -2.89
N HIS A 114 -9.11 18.56 -2.59
CA HIS A 114 -9.59 18.06 -1.30
C HIS A 114 -8.65 16.98 -0.72
N PRO A 115 -7.42 17.33 -0.33
CA PRO A 115 -6.44 16.35 0.13
C PRO A 115 -6.90 15.70 1.45
N LYS A 116 -7.22 14.40 1.37
CA LYS A 116 -7.60 13.55 2.50
C LYS A 116 -6.81 12.24 2.47
N ALA A 117 -6.57 11.63 3.63
CA ALA A 117 -5.83 10.38 3.67
C ALA A 117 -6.64 9.25 3.05
N LEU A 118 -6.01 8.43 2.20
CA LEU A 118 -6.53 7.13 1.74
C LEU A 118 -5.59 6.02 2.22
N LEU A 119 -6.13 5.07 2.98
CA LEU A 119 -5.42 3.90 3.50
C LEU A 119 -5.90 2.62 2.79
N GLY A 120 -4.97 1.81 2.28
CA GLY A 120 -5.27 0.49 1.71
C GLY A 120 -4.05 -0.12 1.01
N PHE A 121 -4.19 -1.29 0.41
CA PHE A 121 -3.11 -1.98 -0.32
C PHE A 121 -3.69 -2.89 -1.41
N SER A 122 -2.84 -3.72 -2.05
CA SER A 122 -3.23 -4.66 -3.10
C SER A 122 -3.80 -3.91 -4.31
N ASP A 123 -4.97 -4.30 -4.84
CA ASP A 123 -5.63 -3.61 -5.96
C ASP A 123 -5.96 -2.13 -5.68
N THR A 124 -6.04 -1.72 -4.41
CA THR A 124 -6.13 -0.29 -4.06
C THR A 124 -4.95 0.54 -4.61
N THR A 125 -3.84 -0.11 -4.99
CA THR A 125 -2.67 0.50 -5.66
C THR A 125 -3.05 1.41 -6.83
N VAL A 126 -4.08 1.07 -7.63
CA VAL A 126 -4.55 1.96 -8.72
C VAL A 126 -4.90 3.35 -8.18
N THR A 127 -5.71 3.40 -7.12
CA THR A 127 -6.21 4.65 -6.55
C THR A 127 -5.12 5.34 -5.72
N LEU A 128 -4.34 4.60 -4.92
CA LEU A 128 -3.19 5.16 -4.20
C LEU A 128 -2.22 5.87 -5.17
N THR A 129 -2.00 5.29 -6.34
CA THR A 129 -1.17 5.89 -7.39
C THR A 129 -1.77 7.18 -7.93
N GLN A 130 -3.10 7.25 -8.10
CA GLN A 130 -3.75 8.49 -8.54
C GLN A 130 -3.61 9.63 -7.52
N PHE A 131 -3.58 9.33 -6.21
CA PHE A 131 -3.31 10.34 -5.20
C PHE A 131 -1.90 10.92 -5.34
N VAL A 132 -0.89 10.05 -5.49
CA VAL A 132 0.49 10.50 -5.68
C VAL A 132 0.65 11.30 -6.97
N ARG A 133 -0.01 10.88 -8.06
CA ARG A 133 -0.06 11.64 -9.32
C ARG A 133 -0.71 13.01 -9.18
N ALA A 134 -1.75 13.11 -8.35
CA ALA A 134 -2.36 14.39 -7.98
C ALA A 134 -1.48 15.23 -7.03
N GLY A 135 -0.28 14.78 -6.67
CA GLY A 135 0.62 15.46 -5.75
C GLY A 135 0.12 15.42 -4.30
N VAL A 136 -0.63 14.39 -3.91
CA VAL A 136 -1.16 14.18 -2.55
C VAL A 136 -0.64 12.86 -2.01
N MET A 137 -0.21 12.83 -0.76
CA MET A 137 0.24 11.60 -0.13
C MET A 137 -0.93 10.62 0.06
N ALA A 138 -0.62 9.33 -0.10
CA ALA A 138 -1.54 8.23 0.19
C ALA A 138 -0.81 7.16 1.00
N TYR A 139 -1.55 6.22 1.58
CA TYR A 139 -1.00 5.34 2.61
C TYR A 139 -1.20 3.89 2.19
N HIS A 140 -0.10 3.27 1.75
CA HIS A 140 -0.08 1.84 1.46
C HIS A 140 0.00 1.09 2.80
N GLY A 141 -1.05 0.38 3.18
CA GLY A 141 -1.16 -0.24 4.49
C GLY A 141 -2.45 -1.03 4.67
N PRO A 142 -2.83 -1.37 5.91
CA PRO A 142 -3.92 -2.32 6.16
C PRO A 142 -5.27 -1.83 5.63
N ALA A 143 -6.06 -2.74 5.07
CA ALA A 143 -7.45 -2.50 4.68
C ALA A 143 -8.40 -2.85 5.83
N LEU A 144 -9.66 -2.39 5.75
CA LEU A 144 -10.63 -2.57 6.83
C LEU A 144 -10.85 -4.04 7.20
N LEU A 145 -10.98 -4.92 6.20
CA LEU A 145 -11.25 -6.35 6.45
C LEU A 145 -9.99 -7.16 6.76
N THR A 146 -8.79 -6.63 6.52
CA THR A 146 -7.53 -7.34 6.79
C THR A 146 -7.09 -7.11 8.23
N ASP A 147 -5.99 -6.40 8.44
CA ASP A 147 -5.35 -6.23 9.75
C ASP A 147 -6.12 -5.27 10.66
N LEU A 148 -7.00 -4.42 10.12
CA LEU A 148 -7.88 -3.56 10.94
C LEU A 148 -9.05 -4.34 11.54
N ALA A 149 -9.35 -5.53 11.03
CA ALA A 149 -10.37 -6.42 11.57
C ALA A 149 -9.75 -7.68 12.21
N GLU A 150 -8.44 -7.72 12.46
CA GLU A 150 -7.69 -8.89 12.93
C GLU A 150 -8.40 -9.71 14.01
N ASN A 151 -8.26 -11.04 13.96
CA ASN A 151 -8.91 -11.90 14.95
C ASN A 151 -8.31 -11.64 16.34
N GLY A 152 -9.16 -11.46 17.35
CA GLY A 152 -8.71 -11.12 18.70
C GLY A 152 -8.19 -9.69 18.90
N GLY A 153 -8.28 -8.83 17.87
CA GLY A 153 -7.89 -7.41 17.95
C GLY A 153 -6.68 -7.06 17.08
N MET A 154 -6.52 -5.77 16.75
CA MET A 154 -5.44 -5.29 15.90
C MET A 154 -4.08 -5.60 16.50
N HIS A 155 -3.16 -6.07 15.67
CA HIS A 155 -1.79 -6.31 16.10
C HIS A 155 -1.08 -4.98 16.44
N PRO A 156 -0.36 -4.85 17.58
CA PRO A 156 0.26 -3.58 18.01
C PRO A 156 1.20 -2.94 16.99
N TYR A 157 1.89 -3.77 16.19
CA TYR A 157 2.72 -3.30 15.07
C TYR A 157 1.92 -2.51 14.02
N VAL A 158 0.70 -2.97 13.69
CA VAL A 158 -0.21 -2.31 12.75
C VAL A 158 -0.73 -1.01 13.36
N VAL A 159 -1.17 -1.05 14.62
CA VAL A 159 -1.62 0.12 15.37
C VAL A 159 -0.54 1.21 15.36
N GLN A 160 0.71 0.87 15.67
CA GLN A 160 1.81 1.81 15.66
C GLN A 160 2.08 2.41 14.27
N GLY A 161 2.02 1.59 13.20
CA GLY A 161 2.18 2.05 11.82
C GLY A 161 1.11 3.07 11.43
N VAL A 162 -0.16 2.75 11.67
CA VAL A 162 -1.29 3.64 11.39
C VAL A 162 -1.17 4.94 12.18
N ARG A 163 -0.82 4.85 13.46
CA ARG A 163 -0.64 6.03 14.32
C ARG A 163 0.41 7.00 13.78
N ARG A 164 1.62 6.50 13.47
CA ARG A 164 2.72 7.33 12.93
C ARG A 164 2.36 7.98 11.58
N ALA A 165 1.63 7.26 10.75
CA ALA A 165 1.25 7.73 9.42
C ALA A 165 0.12 8.78 9.46
N LEU A 166 -0.92 8.54 10.26
CA LEU A 166 -2.21 9.22 10.14
C LEU A 166 -2.63 10.04 11.37
N ILE A 167 -2.10 9.76 12.56
CA ILE A 167 -2.63 10.30 13.82
C ILE A 167 -1.62 11.19 14.53
N ASP A 168 -0.41 10.70 14.75
CA ASP A 168 0.61 11.37 15.53
C ASP A 168 1.15 12.59 14.76
N PRO A 169 1.66 13.62 15.46
CA PRO A 169 2.33 14.75 14.81
C PRO A 169 3.45 14.27 13.86
N PRO A 170 3.60 14.89 12.67
CA PRO A 170 4.67 14.52 11.74
C PRO A 170 6.04 14.62 12.39
N ALA A 171 6.76 13.50 12.42
CA ALA A 171 8.15 13.44 12.87
C ALA A 171 8.87 12.31 12.12
N PRO A 172 10.19 12.40 11.89
CA PRO A 172 10.95 11.30 11.35
C PRO A 172 10.86 10.05 12.24
N PHE A 173 10.74 8.88 11.64
CA PHE A 173 10.71 7.62 12.37
C PHE A 173 11.42 6.50 11.61
N ASP A 174 12.04 5.59 12.35
CA ASP A 174 12.63 4.38 11.79
C ASP A 174 11.53 3.31 11.64
N LEU A 175 11.50 2.69 10.46
CA LEU A 175 10.82 1.43 10.25
C LEU A 175 11.66 0.31 10.89
N ALA A 176 11.00 -0.72 11.42
CA ALA A 176 11.66 -1.87 12.02
C ALA A 176 10.93 -3.16 11.62
N PRO A 177 11.61 -4.32 11.53
CA PRO A 177 10.95 -5.59 11.24
C PRO A 177 9.87 -5.94 12.27
N ALA A 178 8.82 -6.61 11.81
CA ALA A 178 7.80 -7.15 12.72
C ALA A 178 8.40 -8.25 13.62
N PRO A 179 7.98 -8.36 14.90
CA PRO A 179 8.49 -9.39 15.81
C PRO A 179 8.02 -10.81 15.44
N GLY A 180 6.94 -10.90 14.69
CA GLY A 180 6.37 -12.14 14.16
C GLY A 180 5.51 -11.83 12.93
N TRP A 181 5.19 -12.86 12.17
CA TRP A 181 4.37 -12.73 10.97
C TRP A 181 3.46 -13.94 10.77
N THR A 182 2.41 -13.77 9.99
CA THR A 182 1.47 -14.83 9.65
C THR A 182 0.92 -14.63 8.24
N GLN A 183 0.56 -15.75 7.63
CA GLN A 183 -0.17 -15.84 6.36
C GLN A 183 -1.38 -16.76 6.48
N ALA A 184 -1.76 -17.13 7.71
CA ALA A 184 -2.94 -17.93 8.01
C ALA A 184 -4.18 -17.22 7.46
N SER A 185 -5.06 -17.99 6.81
CA SER A 185 -6.24 -17.46 6.11
C SER A 185 -7.48 -18.08 6.75
N PRO A 186 -7.95 -17.56 7.89
CA PRO A 186 -9.17 -18.07 8.52
C PRO A 186 -10.37 -17.81 7.62
N ASP A 187 -11.41 -18.63 7.77
CA ASP A 187 -12.69 -18.36 7.12
C ASP A 187 -13.34 -17.15 7.79
N TRP A 188 -13.46 -16.04 7.04
CA TRP A 188 -14.08 -14.82 7.55
C TRP A 188 -15.61 -14.92 7.65
N ALA A 189 -16.24 -15.92 7.03
CA ALA A 189 -17.67 -16.18 7.23
C ALA A 189 -17.95 -16.87 8.57
N ASP A 190 -16.95 -17.54 9.16
CA ASP A 190 -17.07 -18.12 10.50
C ASP A 190 -16.93 -17.02 11.57
N GLU A 191 -18.06 -16.62 12.17
CA GLU A 191 -18.09 -15.62 13.23
C GLU A 191 -17.29 -16.03 14.47
N ALA A 192 -17.24 -17.34 14.79
CA ALA A 192 -16.50 -17.81 15.95
C ALA A 192 -14.98 -17.65 15.76
N ALA A 193 -14.50 -17.73 14.52
CA ALA A 193 -13.09 -17.53 14.21
C ALA A 193 -12.61 -16.12 14.58
N GLN A 194 -13.49 -15.11 14.56
CA GLN A 194 -13.13 -13.71 14.86
C GLN A 194 -12.56 -13.51 16.28
N GLU A 195 -12.96 -14.37 17.23
CA GLU A 195 -12.51 -14.33 18.62
C GLU A 195 -11.24 -15.17 18.87
N VAL A 196 -10.75 -15.91 17.86
CA VAL A 196 -9.58 -16.77 17.95
C VAL A 196 -8.37 -16.10 17.29
N PRO A 197 -7.39 -15.58 18.06
CA PRO A 197 -6.20 -14.97 17.49
C PRO A 197 -5.47 -15.91 16.54
N ARG A 198 -5.03 -15.38 15.39
CA ARG A 198 -4.19 -16.15 14.46
C ARG A 198 -2.83 -16.45 15.09
N THR A 199 -2.26 -17.60 14.77
CA THR A 199 -0.88 -17.93 15.15
C THR A 199 0.11 -17.15 14.28
N PHE A 200 1.15 -16.60 14.92
CA PHE A 200 2.27 -15.92 14.27
C PHE A 200 3.55 -16.73 14.43
N ASP A 201 4.27 -16.90 13.34
CA ASP A 201 5.65 -17.38 13.34
C ASP A 201 6.58 -16.27 13.80
N ALA A 202 7.78 -16.64 14.25
CA ALA A 202 8.79 -15.66 14.62
C ALA A 202 9.26 -14.83 13.40
N GLY A 203 9.53 -13.55 13.63
CA GLY A 203 10.10 -12.67 12.62
C GLY A 203 11.51 -13.10 12.25
N ASP A 204 11.82 -13.15 10.96
CA ASP A 204 13.14 -13.49 10.40
C ASP A 204 13.93 -12.25 9.91
N GLY A 205 13.37 -11.05 10.08
CA GLY A 205 14.03 -9.78 9.79
C GLY A 205 14.13 -9.45 8.30
N TRP A 206 14.68 -8.27 8.01
CA TRP A 206 14.84 -7.81 6.63
C TRP A 206 16.17 -8.24 6.02
N VAL A 207 16.19 -8.35 4.69
CA VAL A 207 17.36 -8.78 3.92
C VAL A 207 17.87 -7.63 3.04
N TRP A 208 19.10 -7.18 3.26
CA TRP A 208 19.77 -6.21 2.40
C TRP A 208 20.42 -6.90 1.21
N LEU A 209 19.75 -6.92 0.05
CA LEU A 209 20.17 -7.70 -1.12
C LEU A 209 21.40 -7.11 -1.82
N GLN A 210 21.50 -5.78 -1.91
CA GLN A 210 22.57 -5.05 -2.57
C GLN A 210 22.56 -3.56 -2.18
N GLY A 211 23.55 -2.81 -2.65
CA GLY A 211 23.77 -1.38 -2.38
C GLY A 211 24.33 -1.10 -0.98
N GLU A 212 25.51 -0.48 -0.93
CA GLU A 212 26.22 -0.16 0.32
C GLU A 212 26.06 1.31 0.70
N ALA A 213 26.01 2.21 -0.28
CA ALA A 213 25.85 3.63 -0.05
C ALA A 213 24.42 3.96 0.42
N PRO A 214 24.25 4.82 1.42
CA PRO A 214 22.94 5.33 1.78
C PRO A 214 22.28 6.06 0.62
N ALA A 215 20.97 5.88 0.47
CA ALA A 215 20.18 6.58 -0.55
C ALA A 215 18.89 7.13 0.06
N GLN A 216 18.35 8.18 -0.55
CA GLN A 216 17.12 8.82 -0.11
C GLN A 216 16.27 9.22 -1.31
N GLY A 217 14.96 9.05 -1.19
CA GLY A 217 13.99 9.34 -2.23
C GLY A 217 12.57 9.37 -1.69
N HIS A 218 11.62 9.97 -2.42
CA HIS A 218 10.20 9.88 -2.07
C HIS A 218 9.67 8.47 -2.35
N LEU A 219 8.77 8.00 -1.51
CA LEU A 219 8.20 6.66 -1.60
C LEU A 219 7.13 6.59 -2.68
N LEU A 220 7.18 5.57 -3.54
CA LEU A 220 6.17 5.28 -4.56
C LEU A 220 6.09 3.77 -4.73
N GLY A 221 4.93 3.24 -5.14
CA GLY A 221 4.77 1.83 -5.49
C GLY A 221 3.49 1.20 -4.97
N GLY A 222 3.50 -0.11 -4.78
CA GLY A 222 2.35 -0.93 -4.39
C GLY A 222 2.48 -2.37 -4.90
N CYS A 223 1.33 -3.02 -5.13
CA CYS A 223 1.26 -4.36 -5.70
C CYS A 223 1.81 -4.38 -7.12
N ILE A 224 2.82 -5.23 -7.41
CA ILE A 224 3.47 -5.23 -8.72
C ILE A 224 2.54 -5.73 -9.83
N GLU A 225 1.70 -6.71 -9.55
CA GLU A 225 0.69 -7.22 -10.48
C GLU A 225 -0.31 -6.11 -10.86
N VAL A 226 -0.74 -5.32 -9.89
CA VAL A 226 -1.70 -4.23 -10.10
C VAL A 226 -1.05 -3.07 -10.85
N LEU A 227 0.21 -2.71 -10.55
CA LEU A 227 0.96 -1.73 -11.33
C LEU A 227 1.05 -2.14 -12.81
N ASP A 228 1.23 -3.44 -13.09
CA ASP A 228 1.26 -3.96 -14.46
C ASP A 228 -0.07 -3.75 -15.18
N MET A 229 -1.22 -3.92 -14.50
CA MET A 229 -2.57 -3.76 -15.08
C MET A 229 -2.80 -2.40 -15.76
N PHE A 230 -2.16 -1.33 -15.27
CA PHE A 230 -2.36 0.03 -15.79
C PHE A 230 -1.08 0.68 -16.32
N SER A 231 0.02 -0.07 -16.45
CA SER A 231 1.24 0.38 -17.11
C SER A 231 0.94 0.80 -18.55
N GLY A 232 1.33 2.03 -18.93
CA GLY A 232 1.09 2.58 -20.26
C GLY A 232 -0.31 3.19 -20.49
N THR A 233 -1.19 3.17 -19.48
CA THR A 233 -2.48 3.87 -19.53
C THR A 233 -2.33 5.34 -19.14
N PRO A 234 -3.34 6.21 -19.37
CA PRO A 234 -3.37 7.57 -18.83
C PRO A 234 -3.33 7.65 -17.29
N GLY A 235 -3.56 6.53 -16.60
CA GLY A 235 -3.43 6.36 -15.15
C GLY A 235 -2.00 6.19 -14.66
N TRP A 236 -1.04 5.93 -15.55
CA TRP A 236 0.35 5.66 -15.21
C TRP A 236 1.09 6.95 -14.77
N PRO A 237 1.88 6.91 -13.68
CA PRO A 237 2.64 8.07 -13.21
C PRO A 237 3.58 8.65 -14.27
N GLU A 238 3.64 9.98 -14.30
CA GLU A 238 4.49 10.74 -15.18
C GLU A 238 5.97 10.44 -14.92
N PRO A 239 6.86 10.46 -15.95
CA PRO A 239 8.27 10.11 -15.80
C PRO A 239 9.02 10.82 -14.66
N HIS A 240 8.60 12.02 -14.28
CA HIS A 240 9.23 12.79 -13.21
C HIS A 240 8.95 12.24 -11.80
N LEU A 241 7.82 11.55 -11.59
CA LEU A 241 7.46 10.95 -10.31
C LEU A 241 8.31 9.71 -9.99
N TRP A 242 8.91 9.07 -10.99
CA TRP A 242 9.78 7.91 -10.79
C TRP A 242 11.22 8.29 -10.45
N ARG A 243 11.68 9.47 -10.90
CA ARG A 243 13.08 9.88 -10.73
C ARG A 243 13.40 10.15 -9.27
N GLY A 244 14.44 9.48 -8.77
CA GLY A 244 14.89 9.58 -7.39
C GLY A 244 13.94 8.92 -6.39
N ALA A 245 12.93 8.16 -6.84
CA ALA A 245 12.00 7.51 -5.92
C ALA A 245 12.65 6.31 -5.20
N VAL A 246 12.21 6.04 -3.98
CA VAL A 246 12.34 4.72 -3.37
C VAL A 246 11.09 3.94 -3.76
N LEU A 247 11.25 2.92 -4.60
CA LEU A 247 10.14 2.10 -5.08
C LEU A 247 9.81 1.04 -4.03
N ALA A 248 8.56 0.90 -3.61
CA ALA A 248 8.08 -0.16 -2.74
C ALA A 248 7.20 -1.14 -3.54
N LEU A 249 7.62 -2.39 -3.67
CA LEU A 249 6.91 -3.43 -4.41
C LEU A 249 6.53 -4.59 -3.52
N GLU A 250 5.33 -5.10 -3.72
CA GLU A 250 4.82 -6.31 -3.07
C GLU A 250 4.14 -7.22 -4.10
N THR A 251 3.99 -8.50 -3.75
CA THR A 251 3.29 -9.51 -4.55
C THR A 251 2.03 -10.00 -3.83
N SER A 252 0.99 -10.26 -4.61
CA SER A 252 -0.35 -10.61 -4.14
C SER A 252 -0.52 -12.07 -3.70
N GLU A 253 -1.75 -12.39 -3.29
CA GLU A 253 -2.23 -13.74 -3.01
C GLU A 253 -2.28 -14.67 -4.23
N ASP A 254 -2.15 -14.16 -5.45
CA ASP A 254 -2.10 -14.94 -6.69
C ASP A 254 -0.75 -15.66 -6.87
N VAL A 255 0.23 -15.34 -6.03
CA VAL A 255 1.54 -16.01 -5.97
C VAL A 255 2.22 -16.02 -7.34
N PRO A 256 2.52 -14.85 -7.94
CA PRO A 256 3.16 -14.79 -9.25
C PRO A 256 4.49 -15.57 -9.22
N LEU A 257 4.87 -16.18 -10.33
CA LEU A 257 6.18 -16.84 -10.39
C LEU A 257 7.29 -15.78 -10.28
N PRO A 258 8.43 -16.08 -9.63
CA PRO A 258 9.58 -15.15 -9.57
C PRO A 258 10.00 -14.56 -10.92
N ARG A 259 9.89 -15.34 -12.01
CA ARG A 259 10.16 -14.87 -13.37
C ARG A 259 9.17 -13.81 -13.87
N GLN A 260 7.90 -13.89 -13.47
CA GLN A 260 6.87 -12.90 -13.85
C GLN A 260 7.17 -11.57 -13.17
N VAL A 261 7.53 -11.59 -11.88
CA VAL A 261 8.05 -10.39 -11.18
C VAL A 261 9.27 -9.82 -11.93
N GLY A 262 10.19 -10.70 -12.36
CA GLY A 262 11.32 -10.31 -13.21
C GLY A 262 10.92 -9.64 -14.53
N TYR A 263 9.84 -10.09 -15.17
CA TYR A 263 9.32 -9.49 -16.41
C TYR A 263 8.73 -8.10 -16.16
N CYS A 264 7.94 -7.93 -15.10
CA CYS A 264 7.45 -6.61 -14.68
C CYS A 264 8.60 -5.64 -14.38
N LEU A 265 9.65 -6.10 -13.69
CA LEU A 265 10.85 -5.29 -13.45
C LEU A 265 11.57 -4.92 -14.75
N ARG A 266 11.67 -5.83 -15.73
CA ARG A 266 12.23 -5.50 -17.05
C ARG A 266 11.38 -4.50 -17.81
N ASN A 267 10.06 -4.56 -17.68
CA ASN A 267 9.16 -3.53 -18.23
C ASN A 267 9.47 -2.16 -17.60
N LEU A 268 9.62 -2.07 -16.27
CA LEU A 268 10.05 -0.84 -15.60
C LEU A 268 11.45 -0.38 -16.07
N ALA A 269 12.38 -1.30 -16.31
CA ALA A 269 13.70 -0.97 -16.84
C ALA A 269 13.61 -0.40 -18.27
N ALA A 270 12.79 -0.99 -19.13
CA ALA A 270 12.58 -0.54 -20.51
C ALA A 270 11.94 0.85 -20.59
N GLN A 271 11.12 1.22 -19.58
CA GLN A 271 10.58 2.57 -19.41
C GLN A 271 11.60 3.57 -18.85
N GLY A 272 12.82 3.13 -18.50
CA GLY A 272 13.86 3.95 -17.87
C GLY A 272 13.63 4.21 -16.38
N ILE A 273 12.62 3.59 -15.76
CA ILE A 273 12.25 3.81 -14.36
C ILE A 273 13.34 3.28 -13.43
N LEU A 274 13.76 2.02 -13.60
CA LEU A 274 14.76 1.41 -12.70
C LEU A 274 16.09 2.18 -12.69
N GLY A 275 16.50 2.71 -13.84
CA GLY A 275 17.73 3.50 -13.96
C GLY A 275 17.72 4.75 -13.08
N GLY A 276 16.55 5.34 -12.85
CA GLY A 276 16.37 6.58 -12.09
C GLY A 276 16.03 6.43 -10.61
N LEU A 277 15.86 5.20 -10.08
CA LEU A 277 15.46 5.00 -8.68
C LEU A 277 16.58 5.31 -7.68
N ALA A 278 16.20 5.77 -6.49
CA ALA A 278 17.10 5.91 -5.34
C ALA A 278 17.21 4.61 -4.53
N GLY A 279 16.16 3.80 -4.49
CA GLY A 279 16.16 2.51 -3.77
C GLY A 279 14.97 1.64 -4.12
N LEU A 280 14.98 0.40 -3.62
CA LEU A 280 13.88 -0.56 -3.74
C LEU A 280 13.59 -1.22 -2.37
N LEU A 281 12.34 -1.17 -1.95
CA LEU A 281 11.79 -1.99 -0.88
C LEU A 281 10.97 -3.11 -1.52
N LEU A 282 11.24 -4.36 -1.13
CA LEU A 282 10.51 -5.53 -1.57
C LEU A 282 9.86 -6.20 -0.36
N ALA A 283 8.54 -6.32 -0.41
CA ALA A 283 7.78 -6.98 0.65
C ALA A 283 8.14 -8.46 0.81
N ARG A 284 7.82 -9.01 1.98
CA ARG A 284 7.70 -10.46 2.15
C ARG A 284 6.63 -11.00 1.20
N PRO A 285 6.97 -11.93 0.28
CA PRO A 285 5.96 -12.51 -0.62
C PRO A 285 5.09 -13.51 0.14
N ARG A 286 3.77 -13.42 -0.04
CA ARG A 286 2.82 -14.37 0.52
C ARG A 286 2.93 -15.73 -0.17
N ARG A 287 2.90 -16.83 0.60
CA ARG A 287 2.82 -18.23 0.10
C ARG A 287 3.98 -18.70 -0.80
N TYR A 288 5.06 -17.94 -0.92
CA TYR A 288 6.26 -18.41 -1.61
C TYR A 288 6.96 -19.48 -0.77
N THR A 289 7.47 -20.52 -1.44
CA THR A 289 8.42 -21.44 -0.80
C THR A 289 9.79 -20.76 -0.63
N PRO A 290 10.68 -21.27 0.24
CA PRO A 290 12.05 -20.75 0.37
C PRO A 290 12.80 -20.68 -0.98
N GLU A 291 12.59 -21.66 -1.86
CA GLU A 291 13.18 -21.69 -3.20
C GLU A 291 12.63 -20.56 -4.08
N MET A 292 11.32 -20.31 -4.05
CA MET A 292 10.72 -19.20 -4.78
C MET A 292 11.23 -17.84 -4.27
N VAL A 293 11.44 -17.69 -2.96
CA VAL A 293 12.03 -16.46 -2.39
C VAL A 293 13.46 -16.28 -2.87
N ALA A 294 14.28 -17.34 -2.83
CA ALA A 294 15.64 -17.30 -3.34
C ALA A 294 15.69 -16.94 -4.84
N ASP A 295 14.82 -17.55 -5.64
CA ASP A 295 14.69 -17.27 -7.07
C ASP A 295 14.24 -15.83 -7.34
N LEU A 296 13.29 -15.30 -6.55
CA LEU A 296 12.86 -13.91 -6.62
C LEU A 296 14.04 -12.95 -6.41
N TYR A 297 14.86 -13.18 -5.39
CA TYR A 297 16.02 -12.35 -5.09
C TYR A 297 17.12 -12.47 -6.16
N ILE A 298 17.24 -13.63 -6.83
CA ILE A 298 18.11 -13.79 -8.00
C ILE A 298 17.57 -12.95 -9.18
N TRP A 299 16.28 -13.01 -9.45
CA TRP A 299 15.63 -12.24 -10.50
C TRP A 299 15.78 -10.73 -10.29
N VAL A 300 15.51 -10.23 -9.08
CA VAL A 300 15.65 -8.80 -8.75
C VAL A 300 17.07 -8.30 -9.02
N ARG A 301 18.10 -8.98 -8.46
CA ARG A 301 19.51 -8.61 -8.65
C ARG A 301 19.94 -8.70 -10.12
N ARG A 302 19.45 -9.71 -10.84
CA ARG A 302 19.71 -9.89 -12.27
C ARG A 302 19.17 -8.71 -13.08
N VAL A 303 17.90 -8.38 -12.91
CA VAL A 303 17.25 -7.30 -13.68
C VAL A 303 17.85 -5.93 -13.33
N LEU A 304 18.16 -5.68 -12.06
CA LEU A 304 18.86 -4.45 -11.67
C LEU A 304 20.25 -4.34 -12.32
N ARG A 305 21.01 -5.44 -12.42
CA ARG A 305 22.28 -5.45 -13.15
C ARG A 305 22.09 -5.21 -14.65
N GLU A 306 21.09 -5.85 -15.26
CA GLU A 306 20.71 -5.63 -16.66
C GLU A 306 20.33 -4.16 -16.93
N ALA A 307 19.71 -3.49 -15.94
CA ALA A 307 19.37 -2.06 -15.97
C ALA A 307 20.54 -1.12 -15.58
N GLY A 308 21.75 -1.65 -15.37
CA GLY A 308 22.93 -0.87 -15.01
C GLY A 308 22.94 -0.36 -13.55
N ARG A 309 22.17 -1.00 -12.66
CA ARG A 309 21.99 -0.60 -11.25
C ARG A 309 22.40 -1.68 -10.23
N PRO A 310 23.62 -2.25 -10.30
CA PRO A 310 24.12 -3.16 -9.26
C PRO A 310 24.37 -2.46 -7.91
N ASP A 311 24.42 -1.13 -7.91
CA ASP A 311 24.65 -0.24 -6.77
C ASP A 311 23.37 0.12 -6.00
N LEU A 312 22.19 -0.02 -6.62
CA LEU A 312 20.92 0.41 -6.03
C LEU A 312 20.70 -0.29 -4.68
N PRO A 313 20.44 0.44 -3.58
CA PRO A 313 20.06 -0.16 -2.31
C PRO A 313 18.73 -0.90 -2.42
N VAL A 314 18.73 -2.16 -1.98
CA VAL A 314 17.53 -3.02 -1.99
C VAL A 314 17.35 -3.66 -0.62
N VAL A 315 16.21 -3.39 0.01
CA VAL A 315 15.76 -4.06 1.25
C VAL A 315 14.60 -4.97 0.91
N ALA A 316 14.74 -6.26 1.19
CA ALA A 316 13.73 -7.27 0.94
C ALA A 316 13.19 -7.88 2.23
N ASN A 317 12.12 -8.67 2.10
CA ASN A 317 11.42 -9.30 3.22
C ASN A 317 10.80 -8.28 4.19
N VAL A 318 10.43 -7.11 3.68
CA VAL A 318 9.86 -6.02 4.48
C VAL A 318 8.38 -6.31 4.77
N ASP A 319 7.92 -5.98 5.97
CA ASP A 319 6.60 -6.38 6.47
C ASP A 319 5.46 -5.46 5.96
N PHE A 320 5.27 -5.33 4.64
CA PHE A 320 4.11 -4.69 4.00
C PHE A 320 3.54 -5.60 2.91
N GLY A 321 2.29 -5.40 2.49
CA GLY A 321 1.66 -6.25 1.46
C GLY A 321 0.88 -7.43 2.05
N HIS A 322 0.91 -8.59 1.40
CA HIS A 322 -0.06 -9.67 1.67
C HIS A 322 0.27 -10.60 2.85
N THR A 323 1.18 -10.21 3.74
CA THR A 323 1.43 -10.90 5.02
C THR A 323 1.14 -9.98 6.19
N SER A 324 0.67 -10.53 7.31
CA SER A 324 0.39 -9.76 8.52
C SER A 324 1.51 -9.97 9.56
N PRO A 325 1.81 -8.97 10.41
CA PRO A 325 1.22 -7.64 10.43
C PRO A 325 1.83 -6.73 9.34
N GLN A 326 1.07 -5.73 8.89
CA GLN A 326 1.54 -4.77 7.89
C GLN A 326 2.06 -3.45 8.48
N LEU A 327 3.16 -2.95 7.93
CA LEU A 327 3.58 -1.56 7.98
C LEU A 327 2.57 -0.67 7.24
N THR A 328 2.50 0.59 7.67
CA THR A 328 1.82 1.65 6.92
C THR A 328 2.86 2.56 6.28
N LEU A 329 2.93 2.53 4.95
CA LEU A 329 3.90 3.25 4.13
C LEU A 329 3.26 4.53 3.57
N PRO A 330 3.71 5.73 3.97
CA PRO A 330 3.22 6.99 3.43
C PRO A 330 3.85 7.28 2.05
N LEU A 331 3.14 6.91 0.98
CA LEU A 331 3.54 7.23 -0.39
C LEU A 331 3.64 8.74 -0.58
N GLY A 332 4.73 9.20 -1.18
CA GLY A 332 5.11 10.61 -1.31
C GLY A 332 6.04 11.12 -0.20
N ALA A 333 6.11 10.46 0.96
CA ALA A 333 7.10 10.82 2.00
C ALA A 333 8.52 10.47 1.55
N PHE A 334 9.53 11.20 2.05
CA PHE A 334 10.92 10.81 1.83
C PHE A 334 11.29 9.61 2.71
N VAL A 335 12.05 8.68 2.15
CA VAL A 335 12.59 7.52 2.85
C VAL A 335 14.08 7.45 2.60
N ARG A 336 14.85 7.27 3.67
CA ARG A 336 16.29 7.01 3.61
C ARG A 336 16.57 5.54 3.90
N LEU A 337 17.32 4.90 3.01
CA LEU A 337 17.86 3.55 3.17
C LEU A 337 19.33 3.68 3.58
N ASP A 338 19.70 3.14 4.74
CA ASP A 338 21.06 3.17 5.26
C ASP A 338 21.47 1.77 5.74
N ARG A 339 22.12 1.02 4.84
CA ARG A 339 22.55 -0.36 5.10
C ARG A 339 23.56 -0.45 6.23
N LEU A 340 24.56 0.43 6.25
CA LEU A 340 25.63 0.42 7.27
C LEU A 340 25.07 0.74 8.66
N GLY A 341 24.08 1.64 8.72
CA GLY A 341 23.32 1.90 9.94
C GLY A 341 22.27 0.83 10.26
N GLY A 342 21.93 -0.06 9.32
CA GLY A 342 20.85 -1.04 9.44
C GLY A 342 19.46 -0.40 9.53
N ARG A 343 19.25 0.77 8.91
CA ARG A 343 18.05 1.61 9.12
C ARG A 343 17.31 1.92 7.84
N VAL A 344 15.99 2.00 7.96
CA VAL A 344 15.09 2.60 6.98
C VAL A 344 14.29 3.69 7.70
N THR A 345 14.54 4.95 7.37
CA THR A 345 13.93 6.10 8.07
C THR A 345 12.95 6.82 7.16
N VAL A 346 11.72 7.01 7.63
CA VAL A 346 10.70 7.83 6.96
C VAL A 346 10.81 9.27 7.46
N GLN A 347 10.75 10.22 6.54
CA GLN A 347 10.69 11.67 6.75
C GLN A 347 9.35 12.16 6.17
N PRO A 348 8.28 12.18 6.99
CA PRO A 348 6.91 12.24 6.52
C PRO A 348 6.34 13.64 6.44
#